data_AF-A0A183EHW9-F1
#
_entry.id   AF-A0A183EHW9-F1
#
_cell.length_a   1.000
_cell.length_b   1.000
_cell.length_c   1.000
_cell.angle_alpha   90.00
_cell.angle_beta   90.00
_cell.angle_gamma   90.00
#
_symmetry.space_group_name_H-M   'P 1'
#
loop_
_entity.id
_entity.type
_entity.pdbx_description
1 polymer ?
#
loop_
_entity_poly.entity_id
_entity_poly.type
_entity_poly.pdbx_seq_one_letter_code
_entity_poly.pdbx_strand_id
1 'polypeptide(L)'
;MWGFMYDTYMQQRRGQLHSNTSDTVMVNTYAEGIDKVRRSKGRYAFLLEETANEYENTRKPCDTMKVGANLNSLGYGVATKIGNPLRESINFAILYLHEKGELKRLENKWWYDRGQCDQGMMSVSHLSILLLPFALLTD
;
A
#
# COMPACT_ATOMS: atom_id res chain seq x y z
N MET A 1 -8.98 -30.08 28.49
CA MET A 1 -7.90 -29.66 27.55
C MET A 1 -8.39 -28.68 26.48
N TRP A 2 -9.55 -28.90 25.86
CA TRP A 2 -10.16 -27.96 24.89
C TRP A 2 -10.67 -26.64 25.48
N GLY A 3 -11.16 -26.64 26.73
CA GLY A 3 -11.56 -25.41 27.43
C GLY A 3 -10.38 -24.48 27.73
N PHE A 4 -9.25 -25.03 28.19
CA PHE A 4 -8.00 -24.27 28.40
C PHE A 4 -7.52 -23.58 27.13
N MET A 5 -7.63 -24.25 25.97
CA MET A 5 -7.23 -23.70 24.68
C MET A 5 -8.18 -22.58 24.20
N TYR A 6 -9.49 -22.72 24.46
CA TYR A 6 -10.48 -21.68 24.13
C TYR A 6 -10.35 -20.44 25.05
N ASP A 7 -10.09 -20.66 26.34
CA ASP A 7 -9.96 -19.57 27.31
C ASP A 7 -8.66 -18.77 27.12
N THR A 8 -7.54 -19.42 26.78
CA THR A 8 -6.29 -18.74 26.42
C THR A 8 -6.42 -17.95 25.10
N TYR A 9 -7.10 -18.51 24.09
CA TYR A 9 -7.38 -17.82 22.83
C TYR A 9 -8.24 -16.56 23.03
N MET A 10 -9.30 -16.65 23.85
CA MET A 10 -10.17 -15.51 24.13
C MET A 10 -9.53 -14.49 25.09
N GLN A 11 -8.65 -14.91 25.99
CA GLN A 11 -7.81 -14.00 26.80
C GLN A 11 -6.76 -13.26 25.95
N GLN A 12 -6.09 -13.93 25.01
CA GLN A 12 -5.20 -13.28 24.04
C GLN A 12 -5.95 -12.24 23.20
N ARG A 13 -7.16 -12.57 22.71
CA ARG A 13 -7.99 -11.60 21.96
C ARG A 13 -8.50 -10.44 22.80
N ARG A 14 -8.81 -10.64 24.09
CA ARG A 14 -9.17 -9.52 25.00
C ARG A 14 -7.98 -8.61 25.29
N GLY A 15 -6.77 -9.15 25.38
CA GLY A 15 -5.53 -8.36 25.52
C GLY A 15 -5.22 -7.47 24.31
N GLN A 16 -5.70 -7.83 23.12
CA GLN A 16 -5.56 -7.02 21.91
C GLN A 16 -6.65 -5.96 21.72
N LEU A 17 -7.74 -6.02 22.51
CA LEU A 17 -8.87 -5.08 22.41
C LEU A 17 -8.96 -4.13 23.62
N HIS A 18 -7.82 -3.82 24.25
CA HIS A 18 -7.72 -2.75 25.25
C HIS A 18 -6.60 -1.78 24.89
N SER A 19 -6.97 -0.72 24.16
CA SER A 19 -6.37 0.59 24.37
C SER A 19 -7.47 1.65 24.21
N ASN A 20 -7.98 2.10 25.36
CA ASN A 20 -8.78 3.32 25.41
C ASN A 20 -7.82 4.49 25.11
N THR A 21 -8.01 5.12 23.95
CA THR A 21 -7.59 6.49 23.60
C THR A 21 -6.25 6.99 24.19
N SER A 22 -5.15 6.61 23.53
CA SER A 22 -3.93 7.43 23.43
C SER A 22 -3.13 7.02 22.19
N ASP A 23 -3.26 7.82 21.13
CA ASP A 23 -2.58 7.74 19.82
C ASP A 23 -2.70 6.40 19.08
N THR A 24 -3.79 6.20 18.33
CA THR A 24 -3.95 5.04 17.46
C THR A 24 -2.88 5.08 16.35
N VAL A 25 -2.04 4.05 16.28
CA VAL A 25 -1.00 3.89 15.24
C VAL A 25 -1.63 3.83 13.83
N MET A 26 -2.87 3.32 13.75
CA MET A 26 -3.65 3.20 12.52
C MET A 26 -4.29 4.53 12.12
N VAL A 27 -4.49 4.70 10.82
CA VAL A 27 -5.15 5.84 10.17
C VAL A 27 -6.28 5.32 9.28
N ASN A 28 -7.24 6.19 8.95
CA ASN A 28 -8.40 5.78 8.14
C ASN A 28 -8.17 5.98 6.64
N THR A 29 -7.24 6.85 6.25
CA THR A 29 -7.00 7.22 4.85
C THR A 29 -5.50 7.28 4.54
N TYR A 30 -5.14 7.14 3.26
CA TYR A 30 -3.74 7.30 2.83
C TYR A 30 -3.20 8.69 3.12
N ALA A 31 -3.97 9.74 2.85
CA ALA A 31 -3.55 11.12 3.10
C ALA A 31 -3.19 11.35 4.58
N GLU A 32 -4.03 10.86 5.50
CA GLU A 32 -3.77 10.95 6.93
C GLU A 32 -2.50 10.18 7.33
N GLY A 33 -2.28 8.99 6.76
CA GLY A 33 -1.09 8.19 6.98
C GLY A 33 0.18 8.89 6.53
N ILE A 34 0.19 9.37 5.28
CA ILE A 34 1.33 10.09 4.69
C ILE A 34 1.65 11.35 5.50
N ASP A 35 0.62 12.12 5.88
CA ASP A 35 0.79 13.31 6.71
C ASP A 35 1.27 12.99 8.14
N LYS A 36 0.90 11.81 8.68
CA LYS A 36 1.43 11.32 9.96
C LYS A 36 2.92 11.00 9.84
N VAL A 37 3.38 10.37 8.74
CA VAL A 37 4.83 10.15 8.50
C VAL A 37 5.58 11.47 8.40
N ARG A 38 5.06 12.43 7.61
CA ARG A 38 5.63 13.79 7.46
C ARG A 38 5.84 14.48 8.80
N ARG A 39 4.82 14.47 9.65
CA ARG A 39 4.86 15.12 10.97
C ARG A 39 5.75 14.40 11.98
N SER A 40 5.98 13.10 11.79
CA SER A 40 6.68 12.25 12.77
C SER A 40 8.21 12.30 12.66
N LYS A 41 8.77 12.94 11.63
CA LYS A 41 10.23 13.16 11.46
C LYS A 41 11.04 11.86 11.63
N GLY A 42 10.62 10.79 10.96
CA GLY A 42 11.30 9.48 10.98
C GLY A 42 10.95 8.55 12.15
N ARG A 43 10.06 8.93 13.07
CA ARG A 43 9.61 8.06 14.17
C ARG A 43 8.36 7.21 13.87
N TYR A 44 7.78 7.40 12.70
CA TYR A 44 6.63 6.64 12.22
C TYR A 44 6.95 6.18 10.81
N ALA A 45 6.60 4.94 10.50
CA ALA A 45 6.63 4.41 9.15
C ALA A 45 5.20 4.01 8.78
N PHE A 46 4.80 4.35 7.56
CA PHE A 46 3.46 4.02 7.07
C PHE A 46 3.55 2.87 6.09
N LEU A 47 2.80 1.83 6.39
CA LEU A 47 2.68 0.65 5.56
C LEU A 47 1.53 0.84 4.57
N LEU A 48 1.83 0.90 3.28
CA LEU A 48 0.84 1.05 2.21
C LEU A 48 1.14 0.13 1.01
N GLU A 49 0.24 0.10 0.04
CA GLU A 49 0.43 -0.66 -1.18
C GLU A 49 1.59 -0.11 -2.03
N GLU A 50 2.28 -0.99 -2.76
CA GLU A 50 3.36 -0.61 -3.67
C GLU A 50 2.98 0.49 -4.66
N THR A 51 1.84 0.34 -5.36
CA THR A 51 1.41 1.27 -6.42
C THR A 51 1.18 2.68 -5.87
N ALA A 52 0.59 2.78 -4.69
CA ALA A 52 0.37 4.03 -3.97
C ALA A 52 1.70 4.62 -3.45
N ASN A 53 2.60 3.79 -2.95
CA ASN A 53 3.93 4.23 -2.50
C ASN A 53 4.74 4.83 -3.67
N GLU A 54 4.79 4.14 -4.80
CA GLU A 54 5.48 4.62 -6.00
C GLU A 54 4.86 5.90 -6.55
N TYR A 55 3.52 6.00 -6.51
CA TYR A 55 2.82 7.21 -6.91
C TYR A 55 3.24 8.40 -6.02
N GLU A 56 3.12 8.27 -4.70
CA GLU A 56 3.41 9.34 -3.75
C GLU A 56 4.88 9.77 -3.77
N ASN A 57 5.80 8.83 -4.03
CA ASN A 57 7.22 9.11 -4.19
C ASN A 57 7.54 10.05 -5.37
N THR A 58 6.67 10.10 -6.38
CA THR A 58 6.81 11.00 -7.55
C THR A 58 6.08 12.33 -7.38
N ARG A 59 5.45 12.59 -6.23
CA ARG A 59 4.66 13.81 -5.98
C ARG A 59 5.41 14.80 -5.11
N LYS A 60 5.19 16.10 -5.37
CA LYS A 60 5.72 17.15 -4.50
C LYS A 60 5.13 17.02 -3.08
N PRO A 61 5.93 17.27 -2.03
CA PRO A 61 7.26 17.88 -2.05
C PRO A 61 8.44 16.91 -2.21
N CYS A 62 8.24 15.70 -2.75
CA CYS A 62 9.29 14.69 -2.98
C CYS A 62 9.99 14.28 -1.68
N ASP A 63 9.21 14.23 -0.60
CA ASP A 63 9.72 14.06 0.76
C ASP A 63 9.66 12.61 1.24
N THR A 64 8.89 11.76 0.56
CA THR A 64 8.68 10.33 0.81
C THR A 64 9.73 9.46 0.11
N MET A 65 9.93 8.23 0.60
CA MET A 65 10.67 7.19 -0.13
C MET A 65 10.14 5.80 0.19
N LYS A 66 10.13 4.93 -0.83
CA LYS A 66 9.94 3.48 -0.67
C LYS A 66 11.22 2.86 -0.14
N VAL A 67 11.11 2.06 0.93
CA VAL A 67 12.25 1.33 1.50
C VAL A 67 11.97 -0.16 1.55
N GLY A 68 12.97 -0.93 1.10
CA GLY A 68 12.91 -2.39 1.06
C GLY A 68 12.18 -2.94 -0.17
N ALA A 69 12.16 -4.27 -0.26
CA ALA A 69 11.36 -4.99 -1.23
C ALA A 69 9.89 -5.05 -0.80
N ASN A 70 8.99 -5.31 -1.73
CA ASN A 70 7.58 -5.51 -1.41
C ASN A 70 7.42 -6.76 -0.54
N LEU A 71 6.47 -6.70 0.38
CA LEU A 71 6.20 -7.82 1.26
C LEU A 71 5.31 -8.90 0.60
N ASN A 72 4.61 -8.56 -0.48
CA ASN A 72 3.83 -9.49 -1.30
C ASN A 72 3.80 -9.04 -2.76
N SER A 73 3.20 -9.89 -3.61
CA SER A 73 2.85 -9.56 -5.00
C SER A 73 1.33 -9.62 -5.12
N LEU A 74 0.68 -8.46 -5.05
CA LEU A 74 -0.75 -8.30 -5.24
C LEU A 74 -1.03 -7.65 -6.60
N GLY A 75 -2.18 -7.98 -7.19
CA GLY A 75 -2.61 -7.43 -8.47
C GLY A 75 -4.05 -6.93 -8.41
N TYR A 76 -4.33 -5.85 -9.12
CA TYR A 76 -5.69 -5.33 -9.28
C TYR A 76 -6.45 -6.08 -10.38
N GLY A 77 -7.77 -6.20 -10.20
CA GLY A 77 -8.68 -6.81 -11.17
C GLY A 77 -9.97 -6.03 -11.32
N VAL A 78 -10.60 -6.14 -12.49
CA VAL A 78 -11.92 -5.55 -12.75
C VAL A 78 -13.01 -6.50 -12.25
N ALA A 79 -13.73 -6.08 -11.21
CA ALA A 79 -14.77 -6.91 -10.61
C ALA A 79 -16.10 -6.79 -11.38
N THR A 80 -16.72 -7.93 -11.67
CA THR A 80 -18.07 -8.02 -12.25
C THR A 80 -18.97 -8.89 -11.38
N LYS A 81 -20.28 -8.62 -11.36
CA LYS A 81 -21.26 -9.50 -10.69
C LYS A 81 -21.14 -10.94 -11.23
N ILE A 82 -21.29 -11.92 -10.34
CA ILE A 82 -21.33 -13.34 -10.70
C ILE A 82 -22.44 -13.57 -11.74
N GLY A 83 -22.10 -14.28 -12.83
CA GLY A 83 -23.02 -14.54 -13.94
C GLY A 83 -23.18 -13.39 -14.96
N ASN A 84 -22.44 -12.29 -14.82
CA ASN A 84 -22.49 -11.20 -15.80
C ASN A 84 -21.87 -11.66 -17.15
N PRO A 85 -22.60 -11.54 -18.29
CA PRO A 85 -22.09 -11.93 -19.60
C PRO A 85 -20.87 -11.13 -20.05
N LEU A 86 -20.64 -9.94 -19.50
CA LEU A 86 -19.47 -9.11 -19.83
C LEU A 86 -18.16 -9.64 -19.25
N ARG A 87 -18.22 -10.58 -18.29
CA ARG A 87 -17.03 -11.09 -17.60
C ARG A 87 -15.97 -11.59 -18.58
N GLU A 88 -16.37 -12.42 -19.53
CA GLU A 88 -15.44 -13.01 -20.51
C GLU A 88 -14.90 -11.95 -21.48
N SER A 89 -15.78 -11.09 -22.00
CA SER A 89 -15.39 -10.02 -22.91
C SER A 89 -14.40 -9.04 -22.27
N ILE A 90 -14.61 -8.66 -21.00
CA ILE A 90 -13.69 -7.81 -20.24
C ILE A 90 -12.36 -8.52 -20.02
N ASN A 91 -12.37 -9.81 -19.67
CA ASN A 91 -11.15 -10.57 -19.44
C ASN A 91 -10.28 -10.64 -20.72
N PHE A 92 -10.88 -10.93 -21.88
CA PHE A 92 -10.16 -10.93 -23.15
C PHE A 92 -9.66 -9.53 -23.54
N ALA A 93 -10.44 -8.48 -23.28
CA ALA A 93 -10.00 -7.11 -23.54
C ALA A 93 -8.78 -6.72 -22.68
N ILE A 94 -8.75 -7.11 -21.41
CA ILE A 94 -7.60 -6.88 -20.51
C ILE A 94 -6.36 -7.61 -21.02
N LEU A 95 -6.49 -8.89 -21.39
CA LEU A 95 -5.39 -9.66 -21.96
C LEU A 95 -4.85 -9.02 -23.24
N TYR A 96 -5.73 -8.61 -24.14
CA TYR A 96 -5.34 -7.92 -25.38
C TYR A 96 -4.58 -6.61 -25.11
N LEU A 97 -5.04 -5.79 -24.16
CA LEU A 97 -4.36 -4.54 -23.78
C LEU A 97 -3.01 -4.81 -23.11
N HIS A 98 -2.89 -5.91 -22.36
CA HIS A 98 -1.65 -6.33 -21.73
C HIS A 98 -0.62 -6.79 -22.79
N GLU A 99 -1.00 -7.70 -23.69
CA GLU A 99 -0.12 -8.21 -24.76
C GLU A 99 0.34 -7.10 -25.71
N LYS A 100 -0.52 -6.12 -26.00
CA LYS A 100 -0.18 -4.95 -26.80
C LYS A 100 0.74 -3.96 -26.06
N GLY A 101 0.90 -4.10 -24.74
CA GLY A 101 1.69 -3.19 -23.91
C GLY A 101 0.99 -1.85 -23.60
N GLU A 102 -0.30 -1.72 -23.90
CA GLU A 102 -1.06 -0.50 -23.63
C GLU A 102 -1.19 -0.22 -22.13
N LEU A 103 -1.34 -1.27 -21.31
CA LEU A 103 -1.36 -1.12 -19.85
C LEU A 103 -0.03 -0.55 -19.34
N LYS A 104 1.11 -1.05 -19.84
CA LYS A 104 2.43 -0.52 -19.45
C LYS A 104 2.62 0.93 -19.91
N ARG A 105 2.14 1.26 -21.11
CA ARG A 105 2.14 2.64 -21.61
C ARG A 105 1.32 3.57 -20.72
N LEU A 106 0.16 3.11 -20.23
CA LEU A 106 -0.66 3.88 -19.30
C LEU A 106 0.00 4.04 -17.92
N GLU A 107 0.60 2.98 -17.38
CA GLU A 107 1.37 3.04 -16.14
C GLU A 107 2.46 4.12 -16.23
N ASN A 108 3.29 4.08 -17.28
CA ASN A 108 4.35 5.06 -17.48
C ASN A 108 3.80 6.48 -17.59
N LYS A 109 2.71 6.67 -18.33
CA LYS A 109 2.06 7.96 -18.51
C LYS A 109 1.58 8.57 -17.19
N TRP A 110 1.04 7.77 -16.28
CA TRP A 110 0.38 8.27 -15.06
C TRP A 110 1.31 8.33 -13.85
N TRP A 111 2.31 7.45 -13.76
CA TRP A 111 3.28 7.43 -12.67
C TRP A 111 4.56 8.20 -12.99
N TYR A 112 5.11 8.07 -14.20
CA TYR A 112 6.45 8.57 -14.52
C TYR A 112 6.42 9.86 -15.34
N ASP A 113 5.75 9.86 -16.51
CA ASP A 113 5.70 11.03 -17.40
C ASP A 113 5.01 12.24 -16.76
N ARG A 114 4.11 11.97 -15.80
CA ARG A 114 3.39 12.99 -15.01
C ARG A 114 3.89 13.08 -13.57
N GLY A 115 5.03 12.46 -13.29
CA GLY A 115 5.76 12.65 -12.04
C GLY A 115 6.18 14.11 -11.91
N GLN A 116 6.17 14.63 -10.69
CA GLN A 116 6.55 16.01 -10.37
C GLN A 116 7.96 16.10 -9.78
N CYS A 117 8.57 14.95 -9.49
CA CYS A 117 9.90 14.79 -8.92
C CYS A 117 10.79 14.14 -9.98
N ASP A 118 11.98 14.69 -10.21
CA ASP A 118 12.94 14.09 -11.15
C ASP A 118 13.39 12.74 -10.59
N GLN A 119 13.25 11.69 -11.38
CA GLN A 119 13.76 10.36 -11.06
C GLN A 119 15.29 10.34 -11.22
N GLY A 120 15.98 11.05 -10.33
CA GLY A 120 17.42 11.25 -10.38
C GLY A 120 17.97 11.45 -8.98
N MET A 121 18.52 10.37 -8.42
CA MET A 121 19.39 10.31 -7.23
C MET A 121 19.30 11.53 -6.29
N MET A 122 18.29 11.55 -5.42
CA MET A 122 18.50 12.26 -4.16
C MET A 122 19.44 11.39 -3.33
N SER A 123 20.68 11.89 -3.15
CA SER A 123 21.60 11.39 -2.15
C SER A 123 20.81 11.11 -0.86
N VAL A 124 20.96 9.90 -0.34
CA VAL A 124 20.34 9.32 0.86
C VAL A 124 20.47 10.19 2.13
N SER A 125 21.17 11.32 2.04
CA SER A 125 21.51 12.25 3.10
C SER A 125 20.31 13.01 3.70
N HIS A 126 19.20 13.24 2.97
CA HIS A 126 18.11 14.15 3.41
C HIS A 126 16.67 13.62 3.21
N LEU A 127 16.47 12.34 2.87
CA LEU A 127 15.12 11.77 2.78
C LEU A 127 14.59 11.48 4.19
N SER A 128 13.54 12.19 4.60
CA SER A 128 13.09 12.28 6.00
C SER A 128 11.93 11.35 6.36
N ILE A 129 11.37 10.62 5.38
CA ILE A 129 10.05 9.99 5.48
C ILE A 129 10.07 8.59 4.86
N LEU A 130 9.90 7.59 5.72
CA LEU A 130 9.94 6.18 5.34
C LEU A 130 8.52 5.66 5.10
N LEU A 131 8.22 5.33 3.84
CA LEU A 131 7.04 4.58 3.45
C LEU A 131 7.46 3.12 3.25
N LEU A 132 6.86 2.25 4.05
CA LEU A 132 7.12 0.82 3.98
C LEU A 132 5.98 0.15 3.18
N PRO A 133 6.27 -0.91 2.43
CA PRO A 133 5.21 -1.73 1.84
C PRO A 133 4.49 -2.52 2.95
N PHE A 134 3.15 -2.56 2.97
CA PHE A 134 2.36 -3.37 3.93
C PHE A 134 2.34 -4.86 3.55
N ALA A 135 2.67 -5.76 4.48
CA ALA A 135 2.17 -7.15 4.66
C ALA A 135 3.13 -8.06 5.47
N LEU A 136 2.92 -8.20 6.79
CA LEU A 136 3.19 -9.46 7.51
C LEU A 136 2.26 -9.50 8.74
N LEU A 137 1.21 -10.33 8.67
CA LEU A 137 0.49 -10.91 9.82
C LEU A 137 -0.46 -11.99 9.29
N THR A 138 0.10 -13.09 8.77
CA THR A 138 -0.57 -14.39 8.71
C THR A 138 0.50 -15.48 8.80
N ASP A 139 0.82 -15.89 10.03
CA ASP A 139 0.94 -17.30 10.35
C ASP A 139 -0.39 -17.73 10.99
#